data_AF-A0A7X9DH32-F1
#
_entry.id   AF-A0A7X9DH32-F1
#
_cell.length_a   1.000
_cell.length_b   1.000
_cell.length_c   1.000
_cell.angle_alpha   90.00
_cell.angle_beta   90.00
_cell.angle_gamma   90.00
#
_symmetry.space_group_name_H-M   'P 1'
#
loop_
_entity.id
_entity.type
_entity.pdbx_description
1 polymer ?
#
loop_
_entity_poly.entity_id
_entity_poly.type
_entity_poly.pdbx_seq_one_letter_code
_entity_poly.pdbx_strand_id
1 'polypeptide(L)'
;MFEYSKMMQTNYLLEKALDVESLRRKVIANNIANVDVPHFKRSEVNFESELKRAIAHNMDPLKHVKALKTDPRHYDFFEPKDITSVQPRVNLDYTTTYRNDGNNVDVEKEMVDAAKNQMRYNAYVTSLNENYKMLKMVMRTV
;
A
#
# COMPACT_ATOMS: atom_id res chain seq x y z
N MET A 1 20.24 -17.68 -2.12
CA MET A 1 19.81 -18.10 -0.76
C MET A 1 19.31 -16.94 0.13
N PHE A 2 19.66 -15.67 -0.13
CA PHE A 2 19.22 -14.51 0.66
C PHE A 2 17.90 -13.84 0.21
N GLU A 3 17.42 -14.12 -1.00
CA GLU A 3 16.26 -13.43 -1.60
C GLU A 3 14.89 -13.74 -0.95
N TYR A 4 14.79 -14.81 -0.15
CA TYR A 4 13.53 -15.24 0.48
C TYR A 4 13.52 -15.12 2.02
N SER A 5 14.44 -14.35 2.61
CA SER A 5 14.41 -14.09 4.05
C SER A 5 13.22 -13.21 4.43
N LYS A 6 12.54 -13.54 5.53
CA LYS A 6 11.49 -12.68 6.13
C LYS A 6 11.97 -11.25 6.35
N MET A 7 13.26 -11.07 6.67
CA MET A 7 13.85 -9.74 6.89
C MET A 7 13.97 -8.94 5.58
N MET A 8 14.33 -9.58 4.46
CA MET A 8 14.36 -8.93 3.14
C MET A 8 12.96 -8.60 2.65
N GLN A 9 11.99 -9.47 2.92
CA GLN A 9 10.57 -9.18 2.63
C GLN A 9 10.07 -7.95 3.41
N THR A 10 10.46 -7.81 4.68
CA THR A 10 10.14 -6.61 5.48
C THR A 10 10.78 -5.35 4.90
N ASN A 11 12.06 -5.40 4.50
CA ASN A 11 12.72 -4.25 3.87
C ASN A 11 12.05 -3.85 2.55
N TYR A 12 11.76 -4.82 1.69
CA TYR A 12 11.02 -4.59 0.46
C TYR A 12 9.67 -3.94 0.74
N LEU A 13 8.93 -4.43 1.73
CA LEU A 13 7.62 -3.87 2.08
C LEU A 13 7.72 -2.44 2.61
N LEU A 14 8.77 -2.13 3.40
CA LEU A 14 9.04 -0.77 3.88
C LEU A 14 9.38 0.18 2.72
N GLU A 15 10.21 -0.27 1.77
CA GLU A 15 10.51 0.49 0.55
C GLU A 15 9.24 0.75 -0.26
N LYS A 16 8.40 -0.26 -0.46
CA LYS A 16 7.09 -0.09 -1.10
C LYS A 16 6.17 0.84 -0.33
N ALA A 17 6.16 0.78 1.00
CA ALA A 17 5.38 1.71 1.80
C ALA A 17 5.84 3.16 1.60
N LEU A 18 7.15 3.41 1.47
CA LEU A 18 7.68 4.74 1.16
C LEU A 18 7.24 5.23 -0.23
N ASP A 19 7.28 4.37 -1.24
CA ASP A 19 6.76 4.68 -2.59
C ASP A 19 5.27 5.07 -2.52
N VAL A 20 4.48 4.31 -1.74
CA VAL A 20 3.04 4.54 -1.54
C VAL A 20 2.79 5.85 -0.81
N GLU A 21 3.53 6.16 0.26
CA GLU A 21 3.38 7.42 0.98
C GLU A 21 3.81 8.62 0.11
N SER A 22 4.81 8.45 -0.77
CA SER A 22 5.18 9.47 -1.77
C SER A 22 4.05 9.71 -2.78
N LEU A 23 3.44 8.63 -3.29
CA LEU A 23 2.27 8.73 -4.17
C LEU A 23 1.09 9.41 -3.44
N ARG A 24 0.83 9.04 -2.19
CA ARG A 24 -0.22 9.62 -1.36
C ARG A 24 -0.02 11.12 -1.16
N ARG A 25 1.22 11.56 -0.92
CA ARG A 25 1.54 13.00 -0.84
C ARG A 25 1.18 13.74 -2.12
N LYS A 26 1.46 13.15 -3.29
CA LYS A 26 1.09 13.74 -4.60
C LYS A 26 -0.43 13.81 -4.77
N VAL A 27 -1.16 12.77 -4.36
CA VAL A 27 -2.63 12.73 -4.44
C VAL A 27 -3.25 13.79 -3.51
N ILE A 28 -2.78 13.90 -2.27
CA ILE A 28 -3.25 14.92 -1.32
C ILE A 28 -2.96 16.34 -1.85
N ALA A 29 -1.76 16.57 -2.37
CA ALA A 29 -1.42 17.86 -2.98
C ALA A 29 -2.32 18.20 -4.18
N ASN A 30 -2.68 17.20 -4.99
CA ASN A 30 -3.63 17.37 -6.09
C ASN A 30 -5.03 17.71 -5.58
N ASN A 31 -5.52 17.03 -4.54
CA ASN A 31 -6.81 17.34 -3.93
C ASN A 31 -6.83 18.79 -3.41
N ILE A 32 -5.83 19.19 -2.63
CA ILE A 32 -5.72 20.56 -2.06
C ILE A 32 -5.70 21.60 -3.19
N ALA A 33 -4.93 21.37 -4.25
CA ALA A 33 -4.84 22.30 -5.39
C ALA A 33 -6.18 22.49 -6.12
N ASN A 34 -7.10 21.52 -6.04
CA ASN A 34 -8.38 21.52 -6.73
C ASN A 34 -9.58 21.71 -5.78
N VAL A 35 -9.39 22.19 -4.55
CA VAL A 35 -10.50 22.43 -3.61
C VAL A 35 -11.55 23.40 -4.16
N ASP A 36 -11.13 24.42 -4.93
CA ASP A 36 -12.06 25.42 -5.46
C ASP A 36 -12.56 25.08 -6.87
N VAL A 37 -12.22 23.90 -7.40
CA VAL A 37 -12.65 23.46 -8.74
C VAL A 37 -14.03 22.79 -8.65
N PRO A 38 -15.08 23.35 -9.31
CA PRO A 38 -16.40 22.75 -9.30
C PRO A 38 -16.40 21.32 -9.86
N HIS A 39 -17.28 20.47 -9.32
CA HIS A 39 -17.42 19.05 -9.71
C HIS A 39 -16.16 18.17 -9.55
N PHE A 40 -15.09 18.67 -8.91
CA PHE A 40 -13.89 17.88 -8.67
C PHE A 40 -14.18 16.72 -7.70
N LYS A 41 -13.54 15.57 -7.93
CA LYS A 41 -13.69 14.38 -7.09
C LYS A 41 -12.37 14.02 -6.41
N ARG A 42 -12.39 13.97 -5.07
CA ARG A 42 -11.27 13.57 -4.22
C ARG A 42 -10.75 12.21 -4.67
N SER A 43 -9.44 12.13 -4.84
CA SER A 43 -8.73 10.88 -5.05
C SER A 43 -8.10 10.39 -3.75
N GLU A 44 -8.04 9.08 -3.55
CA GLU A 44 -7.38 8.45 -2.40
C GLU A 44 -6.56 7.24 -2.82
N VAL A 45 -5.44 7.01 -2.14
CA VAL A 45 -4.57 5.85 -2.37
C VAL A 45 -5.00 4.69 -1.48
N ASN A 46 -5.47 3.60 -2.08
CA ASN A 46 -5.83 2.38 -1.39
C ASN A 46 -4.73 1.32 -1.60
N PHE A 47 -3.82 1.20 -0.63
CA PHE A 47 -2.76 0.18 -0.64
C PHE A 47 -2.95 -0.82 0.50
N GLU A 48 -3.25 -0.33 1.70
CA GLU A 48 -3.36 -1.15 2.90
C GLU A 48 -4.47 -2.19 2.78
N SER A 49 -5.59 -1.86 2.14
CA SER A 49 -6.68 -2.83 1.93
C SER A 49 -6.30 -3.91 0.93
N GLU A 50 -5.58 -3.56 -0.15
CA GLU A 50 -5.09 -4.52 -1.14
C GLU A 50 -4.01 -5.43 -0.55
N LEU A 51 -3.11 -4.87 0.25
CA LEU A 51 -2.10 -5.62 0.98
C LEU A 51 -2.74 -6.57 1.99
N LYS A 52 -3.70 -6.08 2.79
CA LYS A 52 -4.44 -6.91 3.75
C LYS A 52 -5.19 -8.03 3.04
N ARG A 53 -5.79 -7.75 1.88
CA ARG A 53 -6.46 -8.76 1.05
C ARG A 53 -5.49 -9.82 0.54
N ALA A 54 -4.29 -9.43 0.08
CA ALA A 54 -3.26 -10.38 -0.36
C ALA A 54 -2.75 -11.26 0.80
N ILE A 55 -2.52 -10.67 1.97
CA ILE A 55 -2.10 -11.42 3.17
C ILE A 55 -3.20 -12.38 3.62
N ALA A 56 -4.44 -11.90 3.75
CA ALA A 56 -5.57 -12.71 4.17
C ALA A 56 -5.85 -13.85 3.18
N HIS A 57 -5.68 -13.61 1.88
CA HIS A 57 -5.76 -14.65 0.85
C HIS A 57 -4.79 -15.79 1.14
N ASN A 58 -3.54 -15.48 1.48
CA ASN A 58 -2.51 -16.48 1.75
C ASN A 58 -2.65 -17.18 3.11
N MET A 59 -3.40 -16.62 4.06
CA MET A 59 -3.56 -17.17 5.41
C MET A 59 -4.76 -18.12 5.55
N ASP A 60 -5.71 -18.12 4.61
CA ASP A 60 -6.97 -18.86 4.73
C ASP A 60 -6.80 -20.37 4.42
N PRO A 61 -6.77 -21.27 5.42
CA PRO A 61 -6.48 -22.68 5.21
C PRO A 61 -7.55 -23.38 4.36
N LEU A 62 -8.79 -22.89 4.40
CA LEU A 62 -9.92 -23.47 3.67
C LEU A 62 -9.82 -23.23 2.16
N LYS A 63 -9.01 -22.26 1.73
CA LYS A 63 -8.74 -21.99 0.31
C LYS A 63 -7.60 -22.82 -0.25
N HIS A 64 -6.78 -23.45 0.58
CA HIS A 64 -5.62 -24.23 0.11
C HIS A 64 -5.99 -25.62 -0.47
N VAL A 65 -7.23 -25.80 -0.92
CA VAL A 65 -7.69 -27.05 -1.53
C VAL A 65 -7.08 -27.16 -2.92
N LYS A 66 -6.19 -28.14 -3.12
CA LYS A 66 -5.59 -28.41 -4.43
C LYS A 66 -6.66 -28.95 -5.39
N ALA A 67 -6.76 -28.33 -6.56
CA ALA A 67 -7.61 -28.83 -7.64
C ALA A 67 -6.99 -30.11 -8.24
N LEU A 68 -7.84 -31.09 -8.57
CA LEU A 68 -7.43 -32.23 -9.41
C LEU A 68 -7.30 -31.74 -10.87
N LYS A 69 -6.06 -31.52 -11.31
CA LYS A 69 -5.75 -31.08 -12.68
C LYS A 69 -5.70 -32.29 -13.61
N THR A 70 -6.79 -32.54 -14.33
CA THR A 70 -6.86 -33.62 -15.34
C THR A 70 -6.35 -33.19 -16.71
N ASP A 71 -6.35 -31.89 -17.00
CA ASP A 71 -5.79 -31.29 -18.21
C ASP A 71 -4.73 -30.22 -17.84
N PRO A 72 -3.65 -30.06 -18.62
CA PRO A 72 -2.64 -29.01 -18.40
C PRO A 72 -3.19 -27.57 -18.37
N ARG A 73 -4.38 -27.33 -18.94
CA ARG A 73 -5.05 -26.01 -18.94
C ARG A 73 -5.88 -25.77 -17.68
N HIS A 74 -5.97 -26.73 -16.75
CA HIS A 74 -6.72 -26.56 -15.52
C HIS A 74 -5.92 -25.72 -14.50
N TYR A 75 -6.53 -24.61 -14.08
CA TYR A 75 -6.01 -23.76 -13.02
C TYR A 75 -6.25 -24.38 -11.65
N ASP A 76 -5.41 -24.01 -10.68
CA ASP A 76 -5.66 -24.38 -9.29
C ASP A 76 -6.78 -23.51 -8.70
N PHE A 77 -7.46 -24.00 -7.67
CA PHE A 77 -8.42 -23.17 -6.93
C PHE A 77 -7.72 -22.11 -6.09
N PHE A 78 -6.42 -22.30 -5.83
CA PHE A 78 -5.61 -21.39 -5.05
C PHE A 78 -4.21 -21.25 -5.63
N GLU A 79 -3.89 -20.02 -6.02
CA GLU A 79 -2.54 -19.59 -6.33
C GLU A 79 -2.10 -18.60 -5.25
N PRO A 80 -1.03 -18.89 -4.49
CA PRO A 80 -0.50 -17.96 -3.51
C PRO A 80 -0.23 -16.61 -4.17
N LYS A 81 -0.80 -15.55 -3.63
CA LYS A 81 -0.59 -14.21 -4.18
C LYS A 81 0.75 -13.69 -3.67
N ASP A 82 1.65 -13.37 -4.58
CA ASP A 82 2.92 -12.76 -4.17
C ASP A 82 2.65 -11.38 -3.55
N ILE A 83 3.04 -11.21 -2.30
CA ILE A 83 2.88 -9.96 -1.55
C ILE A 83 3.65 -8.83 -2.23
N THR A 84 4.75 -9.15 -2.91
CA THR A 84 5.57 -8.16 -3.61
C THR A 84 4.88 -7.60 -4.88
N SER A 85 3.90 -8.31 -5.42
CA SER A 85 3.15 -7.89 -6.60
C SER A 85 2.02 -6.89 -6.32
N VAL A 86 1.73 -6.59 -5.05
CA VAL A 86 0.66 -5.68 -4.66
C VAL A 86 1.02 -4.25 -5.03
N GLN A 87 0.22 -3.64 -5.91
CA GLN A 87 0.39 -2.24 -6.33
C GLN A 87 -0.64 -1.33 -5.66
N PRO A 88 -0.27 -0.09 -5.31
CA PRO A 88 -1.24 0.90 -4.86
C PRO A 88 -2.22 1.25 -5.97
N ARG A 89 -3.49 1.44 -5.60
CA ARG A 89 -4.52 1.94 -6.52
C ARG A 89 -4.99 3.31 -6.06
N VAL A 90 -5.09 4.26 -6.99
CA VAL A 90 -5.72 5.56 -6.75
C VAL A 90 -7.18 5.43 -7.14
N ASN A 91 -8.07 5.60 -6.17
CA ASN A 91 -9.51 5.50 -6.37
C ASN A 91 -10.15 6.88 -6.18
N LEU A 92 -11.15 7.18 -7.00
CA LEU A 92 -11.98 8.37 -6.85
C LEU A 92 -13.10 8.09 -5.85
N ASP A 93 -13.32 9.01 -4.92
CA ASP A 93 -14.47 8.97 -4.02
C ASP A 93 -15.67 9.63 -4.70
N TYR A 94 -16.67 8.83 -5.06
CA TYR A 94 -17.95 9.30 -5.57
C TYR A 94 -19.08 9.24 -4.53
N THR A 95 -18.80 8.72 -3.34
CA THR A 95 -19.81 8.46 -2.30
C THR A 95 -20.12 9.69 -1.47
N THR A 96 -19.15 10.59 -1.34
CA THR A 96 -19.27 11.84 -0.58
C THR A 96 -19.57 13.02 -1.51
N THR A 97 -20.46 13.90 -1.06
CA THR A 97 -20.65 15.24 -1.66
C THR A 97 -20.68 16.23 -0.50
N TYR A 98 -19.64 17.06 -0.38
CA TYR A 98 -19.50 17.98 0.76
C TYR A 98 -20.03 19.38 0.45
N ARG A 99 -20.09 19.77 -0.83
CA ARG A 99 -20.52 21.10 -1.28
C ARG A 99 -21.63 21.01 -2.32
N ASN A 100 -22.47 22.05 -2.37
CA ASN A 100 -23.55 22.20 -3.34
C ASN A 100 -23.06 22.30 -4.80
N ASP A 101 -21.76 22.51 -5.02
CA ASP A 101 -21.10 22.53 -6.35
C ASP A 101 -20.67 21.11 -6.82
N GLY A 102 -20.98 20.07 -6.05
CA GLY A 102 -20.62 18.69 -6.37
C GLY A 102 -19.16 18.34 -6.07
N ASN A 103 -18.36 19.26 -5.54
CA ASN A 103 -17.02 18.98 -5.02
C ASN A 103 -17.11 18.25 -3.68
N ASN A 104 -16.18 17.31 -3.46
CA ASN A 104 -16.03 16.57 -2.22
C ASN A 104 -14.62 16.61 -1.61
N VAL A 105 -13.83 17.62 -1.95
CA VAL A 105 -12.58 17.92 -1.26
C VAL A 105 -12.85 18.82 -0.06
N ASP A 106 -12.26 18.46 1.08
CA ASP A 106 -12.25 19.25 2.32
C ASP A 106 -10.79 19.54 2.69
N VAL A 107 -10.38 20.82 2.63
CA VAL A 107 -8.99 21.23 2.89
C VAL A 107 -8.54 20.89 4.31
N GLU A 108 -9.41 21.03 5.31
CA GLU A 108 -9.02 20.74 6.69
C GLU A 108 -8.68 19.26 6.83
N LYS A 109 -9.52 18.40 6.24
CA LYS A 109 -9.28 16.96 6.18
C LYS A 109 -8.02 16.61 5.38
N GLU A 110 -7.82 17.21 4.19
CA GLU A 110 -6.62 16.98 3.38
C GLU A 110 -5.33 17.40 4.12
N MET A 111 -5.38 18.49 4.91
CA MET A 111 -4.23 18.93 5.72
C MET A 111 -3.92 17.97 6.87
N VAL A 112 -4.95 17.43 7.52
CA VAL A 112 -4.79 16.37 8.53
C VAL A 112 -4.21 15.10 7.90
N ASP A 113 -4.73 14.70 6.74
CA ASP A 113 -4.23 13.55 5.98
C ASP A 113 -2.77 13.77 5.52
N ALA A 114 -2.39 15.00 5.13
CA ALA A 114 -1.02 15.38 4.79
C ALA A 114 -0.07 15.25 5.98
N ALA A 115 -0.47 15.77 7.15
CA ALA A 115 0.32 15.64 8.37
C ALA A 115 0.51 14.18 8.76
N LYS A 116 -0.55 13.37 8.67
CA LYS A 116 -0.51 11.92 8.91
C LYS A 116 0.42 11.19 7.94
N ASN A 117 0.35 11.52 6.65
CA ASN A 117 1.26 10.98 5.62
C ASN A 117 2.72 11.30 5.94
N GLN A 118 3.03 12.54 6.35
CA GLN A 118 4.38 12.93 6.74
C GLN A 118 4.90 12.15 7.96
N MET A 119 4.05 11.96 8.98
CA MET A 119 4.41 11.16 10.16
C MET A 119 4.69 9.70 9.79
N ARG A 120 3.83 9.09 8.96
CA ARG A 120 4.02 7.71 8.48
C ARG A 120 5.30 7.55 7.68
N TYR A 121 5.56 8.47 6.76
CA TYR A 121 6.80 8.46 5.97
C TYR A 121 8.04 8.50 6.88
N ASN A 122 8.07 9.40 7.86
CA ASN A 122 9.19 9.51 8.81
C ASN A 122 9.34 8.24 9.68
N ALA A 123 8.23 7.61 10.07
CA ALA A 123 8.24 6.36 10.81
C ALA A 123 8.84 5.21 9.95
N TYR A 124 8.42 5.09 8.68
CA TYR A 124 8.95 4.07 7.77
C TYR A 124 10.44 4.27 7.47
N VAL A 125 10.90 5.51 7.28
CA VAL A 125 12.33 5.81 7.13
C VAL A 125 13.12 5.37 8.38
N THR A 126 12.60 5.67 9.57
CA THR A 126 13.23 5.24 10.82
C THR A 126 13.32 3.72 10.89
N SER A 127 12.22 2.99 10.65
CA SER A 127 12.21 1.52 10.66
C SER A 127 13.16 0.91 9.63
N LEU A 128 13.22 1.46 8.43
CA LEU A 128 14.11 1.00 7.37
C LEU A 128 15.58 1.19 7.77
N ASN A 129 15.92 2.34 8.34
CA ASN A 129 17.27 2.61 8.85
C ASN A 129 17.68 1.64 9.97
N GLU A 130 16.78 1.32 10.90
CA GLU A 130 17.04 0.33 11.94
C GLU A 130 17.29 -1.07 11.35
N ASN A 131 16.52 -1.49 10.34
CA ASN A 131 16.76 -2.76 9.66
C ASN A 131 18.12 -2.79 8.94
N TYR A 132 18.52 -1.69 8.29
CA TYR A 132 19.84 -1.57 7.67
C TYR A 132 20.98 -1.61 8.70
N LYS A 133 20.79 -1.03 9.89
CA LYS A 133 21.76 -1.15 11.00
C LYS A 133 21.92 -2.59 11.45
N MET A 134 20.82 -3.34 11.61
CA MET A 134 20.87 -4.77 11.96
C MET A 134 21.58 -5.59 10.89
N LEU A 135 21.26 -5.36 9.61
CA LEU A 135 21.95 -5.98 8.47
C LEU A 135 23.45 -5.74 8.53
N LYS A 136 23.85 -4.48 8.73
CA LYS A 136 25.26 -4.09 8.82
C LYS A 136 25.96 -4.74 10.01
N MET A 137 25.27 -4.87 11.15
CA MET A 137 25.81 -5.55 12.34
C MET A 137 26.07 -7.03 12.05
N VAL A 138 25.15 -7.72 11.37
CA VAL A 138 25.31 -9.15 11.03
C VAL A 138 26.36 -9.39 9.94
N MET A 139 26.45 -8.51 8.95
CA MET A 139 27.45 -8.59 7.88
C MET A 139 28.86 -8.18 8.32
N ARG A 140 28.99 -7.47 9.45
CA ARG A 140 30.28 -7.12 10.02
C ARG A 140 30.88 -8.35 10.67
N THR A 141 31.50 -9.19 9.84
CA THR A 141 32.42 -10.23 10.29
C THR A 141 33.57 -9.60 11.08
N VAL A 142 33.93 -10.24 12.19
CA VAL A 142 35.13 -9.94 12.99
C VAL A 142 36.37 -10.12 12.12
#